data_AF-A0A9E7EWY1-F1
#
_entry.id   AF-A0A9E7EWY1-F1
#
_cell.length_a   1.000
_cell.length_b   1.000
_cell.length_c   1.000
_cell.angle_alpha   90.00
_cell.angle_beta   90.00
_cell.angle_gamma   90.00
#
_symmetry.space_group_name_H-M   'P 1'
#
loop_
_entity.id
_entity.type
_entity.pdbx_description
1 polymer ?
#
loop_
_entity_poly.entity_id
_entity_poly.type
_entity_poly.pdbx_seq_one_letter_code
_entity_poly.pdbx_strand_id
1 'polypeptide(L)'
;MKPGFMTAQGRGSPKDPGGFVFKSCNVTGFQETYLGRAWGAYSRVIFYRTFMSGIIIPQGWYAWNAIGHEGNITYAESECIGPGSDHSRRVEWERKLSDVELRYFIHMTYIDREGWLNEQPKSIWSYR
;
A
#
# COMPACT_ATOMS: atom_id res chain seq x y z
N MET A 1 -20.88 -1.71 -13.51
CA MET A 1 -20.19 -0.43 -13.17
C MET A 1 -18.69 -0.64 -13.31
N LYS A 2 -17.90 0.42 -13.51
CA LYS A 2 -16.44 0.29 -13.57
C LYS A 2 -15.89 0.11 -12.14
N PRO A 3 -14.87 -0.72 -11.91
CA PRO A 3 -14.24 -0.85 -10.61
C PRO A 3 -13.61 0.45 -10.10
N GLY A 4 -13.54 0.58 -8.78
CA GLY A 4 -12.82 1.65 -8.10
C GLY A 4 -11.31 1.39 -7.98
N PHE A 5 -10.60 2.37 -7.43
CA PHE A 5 -9.19 2.27 -7.05
C PHE A 5 -9.02 2.90 -5.67
N MET A 6 -8.50 2.16 -4.69
CA MET A 6 -8.26 2.72 -3.36
C MET A 6 -7.08 3.70 -3.34
N THR A 7 -6.04 3.43 -4.15
CA THR A 7 -4.82 4.24 -4.14
C THR A 7 -4.41 4.68 -5.55
N ALA A 8 -3.80 5.86 -5.64
CA ALA A 8 -3.18 6.39 -6.85
C ALA A 8 -1.88 7.15 -6.49
N GLN A 9 -0.85 6.42 -6.07
CA GLN A 9 0.36 7.03 -5.52
C GLN A 9 1.24 7.64 -6.64
N GLY A 10 1.76 8.85 -6.38
CA GLY A 10 2.33 9.74 -7.39
C GLY A 10 3.86 9.86 -7.40
N ARG A 11 4.61 8.93 -6.80
CA ARG A 11 6.07 9.03 -6.70
C ARG A 11 6.73 9.05 -8.09
N GLY A 12 7.52 10.09 -8.34
CA GLY A 12 8.09 10.40 -9.66
C GLY A 12 9.54 9.97 -9.85
N SER A 13 10.27 9.67 -8.77
CA SER A 13 11.69 9.30 -8.82
C SER A 13 12.02 8.12 -7.91
N PRO A 14 13.00 7.27 -8.27
CA PRO A 14 13.43 6.18 -7.39
C PRO A 14 14.08 6.71 -6.10
N LYS A 15 14.62 7.94 -6.13
CA LYS A 15 15.29 8.59 -5.00
C LYS A 15 14.31 9.17 -3.98
N ASP A 16 13.04 9.35 -4.35
CA ASP A 16 12.03 9.87 -3.43
C ASP A 16 11.74 8.80 -2.36
N PRO A 17 11.84 9.13 -1.06
CA PRO A 17 11.66 8.14 0.01
C PRO A 17 10.18 7.77 0.23
N GLY A 18 9.26 8.62 -0.23
CA GLY A 18 7.83 8.51 0.03
C GLY A 18 7.14 7.29 -0.57
N GLY A 19 5.90 7.08 -0.14
CA GLY A 19 5.08 5.90 -0.44
C GLY A 19 3.87 5.88 0.48
N PHE A 20 2.85 5.09 0.13
CA PHE A 20 1.74 4.81 1.03
C PHE A 20 1.94 3.46 1.71
N VAL A 21 1.79 3.42 3.03
CA VAL A 21 1.86 2.18 3.83
C VAL A 21 0.59 2.07 4.66
N PHE A 22 -0.19 1.03 4.42
CA PHE A 22 -1.39 0.70 5.19
C PHE A 22 -1.05 -0.45 6.12
N LYS A 23 -0.95 -0.17 7.41
CA LYS A 23 -0.55 -1.13 8.44
C LYS A 23 -1.70 -1.38 9.41
N SER A 24 -2.12 -2.63 9.54
CA SER A 24 -3.20 -3.02 10.47
C SER A 24 -4.52 -2.30 10.20
N CYS A 25 -4.87 -2.15 8.92
CA CYS A 25 -6.11 -1.50 8.48
C CYS A 25 -7.22 -2.52 8.18
N ASN A 26 -8.42 -2.01 7.87
CA ASN A 26 -9.55 -2.79 7.39
C ASN A 26 -10.05 -2.21 6.05
N VAL A 27 -10.05 -3.03 5.01
CA VAL A 27 -10.51 -2.67 3.66
C VAL A 27 -11.86 -3.32 3.37
N THR A 28 -12.90 -2.50 3.43
CA THR A 28 -14.31 -2.90 3.24
C THR A 28 -15.05 -1.99 2.28
N GLY A 29 -16.20 -2.45 1.78
CA GLY A 29 -17.00 -1.69 0.83
C GLY A 29 -18.06 -2.57 0.16
N PHE A 30 -18.75 -2.00 -0.83
CA PHE A 30 -19.84 -2.66 -1.55
C PHE A 30 -19.56 -2.91 -3.03
N GLN A 31 -18.55 -2.24 -3.59
CA GLN A 31 -18.23 -2.29 -5.01
C GLN A 31 -16.85 -2.88 -5.22
N GLU A 32 -16.69 -3.67 -6.29
CA GLU A 32 -15.40 -4.19 -6.71
C GLU A 32 -14.37 -3.06 -6.89
N THR A 33 -13.17 -3.26 -6.35
CA THR A 33 -12.10 -2.26 -6.37
C THR A 33 -10.74 -2.91 -6.52
N TYR A 34 -9.84 -2.19 -7.19
CA TYR A 34 -8.41 -2.45 -7.11
C TYR A 34 -7.82 -1.82 -5.83
N LEU A 35 -6.76 -2.44 -5.32
CA LEU A 35 -5.91 -1.89 -4.26
C LEU A 35 -5.23 -0.59 -4.70
N GLY A 36 -4.91 -0.46 -5.98
CA GLY A 36 -4.32 0.77 -6.50
C GLY A 36 -3.99 0.79 -7.97
N ARG A 37 -3.68 2.00 -8.44
CA ARG A 37 -3.14 2.29 -9.77
C ARG A 37 -1.92 3.19 -9.73
N ALA A 38 -0.94 2.99 -10.62
CA ALA A 38 0.28 3.82 -10.61
C ALA A 38 0.04 5.17 -11.29
N TRP A 39 -0.05 6.23 -10.48
CA TRP A 39 -0.09 7.60 -11.00
C TRP A 39 1.33 8.03 -11.42
N GLY A 40 2.31 7.83 -10.54
CA GLY A 40 3.72 8.13 -10.78
C GLY A 40 4.51 6.94 -11.33
N ALA A 41 5.57 7.22 -12.08
CA ALA A 41 6.43 6.20 -12.70
C ALA A 41 7.17 5.29 -11.69
N TYR A 42 7.30 5.73 -10.44
CA TYR A 42 7.91 4.99 -9.34
C TYR A 42 6.93 4.83 -8.16
N SER A 43 5.63 4.74 -8.48
CA SER A 43 4.55 4.59 -7.50
C SER A 43 4.86 3.49 -6.47
N ARG A 44 4.57 3.78 -5.19
CA ARG A 44 4.87 2.87 -4.07
C ARG A 44 3.70 2.77 -3.11
N VAL A 45 3.14 1.56 -2.96
CA VAL A 45 2.03 1.25 -2.05
C VAL A 45 2.26 -0.10 -1.40
N ILE A 46 2.21 -0.16 -0.07
CA ILE A 46 2.38 -1.37 0.72
C ILE A 46 1.14 -1.57 1.59
N PHE A 47 0.53 -2.75 1.55
CA PHE A 47 -0.44 -3.22 2.54
C PHE A 47 0.21 -4.25 3.45
N TYR A 48 0.16 -4.04 4.76
CA TYR A 48 0.73 -4.93 5.76
C TYR A 48 -0.28 -5.25 6.85
N ARG A 49 -0.47 -6.54 7.17
CA ARG A 49 -1.42 -7.00 8.20
C ARG A 49 -2.81 -6.38 8.10
N THR A 50 -3.27 -6.20 6.87
CA THR A 50 -4.54 -5.52 6.59
C THR A 50 -5.59 -6.54 6.23
N PHE A 51 -6.78 -6.43 6.84
CA PHE A 51 -7.93 -7.23 6.42
C PHE A 51 -8.48 -6.68 5.11
N MET A 52 -8.79 -7.57 4.17
CA MET A 52 -9.40 -7.27 2.89
C MET A 52 -10.67 -8.08 2.69
N SER A 53 -11.81 -7.39 2.63
CA SER A 53 -13.09 -8.00 2.26
C SER A 53 -13.09 -8.45 0.79
N GLY A 54 -14.11 -9.22 0.40
CA GLY A 54 -14.21 -9.86 -0.92
C GLY A 54 -14.47 -8.90 -2.09
N ILE A 55 -14.36 -7.59 -1.86
CA ILE A 55 -14.50 -6.57 -2.90
C ILE A 55 -13.22 -6.36 -3.71
N ILE A 56 -12.07 -6.89 -3.25
CA ILE A 56 -10.80 -6.73 -3.96
C ILE A 56 -10.82 -7.59 -5.21
N ILE A 57 -10.61 -6.93 -6.36
CA ILE A 57 -10.47 -7.62 -7.64
C ILE A 57 -9.28 -8.58 -7.58
N PRO A 58 -9.38 -9.81 -8.11
CA PRO A 58 -8.33 -10.82 -7.94
C PRO A 58 -6.94 -10.40 -8.43
N GLN A 59 -6.87 -9.62 -9.51
CA GLN A 59 -5.62 -9.02 -10.01
C GLN A 59 -4.95 -8.08 -9.00
N GLY A 60 -5.73 -7.51 -8.06
CA GLY A 60 -5.29 -6.63 -6.98
C GLY A 60 -4.91 -5.23 -7.45
N TRP A 61 -4.10 -5.12 -8.49
CA TRP A 61 -3.46 -3.88 -8.92
C TRP A 61 -3.66 -3.59 -10.39
N TYR A 62 -3.53 -2.31 -10.76
CA TYR A 62 -3.62 -1.86 -12.15
C TYR A 62 -2.42 -0.96 -12.50
N ALA A 63 -1.65 -1.34 -13.52
CA ALA A 63 -0.40 -0.64 -13.87
C ALA A 63 -0.64 0.81 -14.35
N TRP A 64 -1.78 1.11 -14.98
CA TRP A 64 -2.12 2.46 -15.45
C TRP A 64 -1.02 3.09 -16.33
N ASN A 65 -0.31 4.12 -15.84
CA ASN A 65 0.74 4.83 -16.59
C ASN A 65 2.06 4.05 -16.60
N ALA A 66 2.17 2.99 -15.79
CA ALA A 66 3.36 2.16 -15.67
C ALA A 66 3.30 0.89 -16.53
N ILE A 67 2.33 0.76 -17.45
CA ILE A 67 2.27 -0.38 -18.38
C ILE A 67 3.59 -0.47 -19.17
N GLY A 68 4.25 -1.62 -19.14
CA GLY A 68 5.58 -1.85 -19.73
C GLY A 68 6.76 -1.37 -18.87
N HIS A 69 6.49 -0.79 -17.71
CA HIS A 69 7.46 -0.27 -16.75
C HIS A 69 7.15 -0.69 -15.31
N GLU A 70 6.41 -1.78 -15.13
CA GLU A 70 5.93 -2.27 -13.84
C GLU A 70 7.08 -2.64 -12.88
N GLY A 71 8.26 -2.95 -13.43
CA GLY A 71 9.47 -3.17 -12.63
C GLY A 71 9.96 -1.94 -11.85
N ASN A 72 9.49 -0.73 -12.19
CA ASN A 72 9.88 0.51 -11.50
C ASN A 72 8.98 0.86 -10.30
N ILE A 73 7.77 0.30 -10.25
CA ILE A 73 6.81 0.54 -9.16
C ILE A 73 6.98 -0.49 -8.04
N THR A 74 6.47 -0.18 -6.85
CA THR A 74 6.55 -1.06 -5.68
C THR A 74 5.17 -1.23 -5.07
N TYR A 75 4.42 -2.20 -5.58
CA TYR A 75 3.13 -2.61 -5.03
C TYR A 75 3.27 -3.96 -4.36
N ALA A 76 2.94 -4.03 -3.07
CA ALA A 76 3.16 -5.20 -2.26
C ALA A 76 2.06 -5.37 -1.22
N GLU A 77 1.72 -6.61 -0.96
CA GLU A 77 0.93 -7.03 0.20
C GLU A 77 1.76 -8.01 1.04
N SER A 78 1.61 -7.96 2.36
CA SER A 78 2.26 -8.91 3.26
C SER A 78 1.44 -9.12 4.52
N GLU A 79 1.27 -10.38 4.91
CA GLU A 79 0.46 -10.80 6.07
C GLU A 79 -0.99 -10.25 6.03
N CYS A 80 -1.51 -9.91 4.85
CA CYS A 80 -2.90 -9.51 4.67
C CYS A 80 -3.83 -10.73 4.81
N ILE A 81 -5.05 -10.49 5.27
CA ILE A 81 -6.02 -11.56 5.57
C ILE A 81 -7.40 -11.23 5.01
N GLY A 82 -8.27 -12.22 4.97
CA GLY A 82 -9.66 -12.07 4.53
C GLY A 82 -9.87 -12.54 3.08
N PRO A 83 -11.13 -12.56 2.61
CA PRO A 83 -11.47 -13.11 1.31
C PRO A 83 -10.87 -12.33 0.12
N GLY A 84 -10.54 -11.06 0.29
CA GLY A 84 -9.89 -10.24 -0.75
C GLY A 84 -8.38 -10.41 -0.85
N SER A 85 -7.74 -11.09 0.11
CA SER A 85 -6.28 -11.28 0.15
C SER A 85 -5.81 -12.57 -0.55
N ASP A 86 -6.62 -13.13 -1.46
CA ASP A 86 -6.20 -14.28 -2.28
C ASP A 86 -5.19 -13.84 -3.34
N HIS A 87 -3.98 -14.39 -3.28
CA HIS A 87 -2.89 -14.10 -4.21
C HIS A 87 -2.90 -14.95 -5.49
N SER A 88 -3.80 -15.95 -5.61
CA SER A 88 -3.81 -16.93 -6.71
C SER A 88 -3.92 -16.32 -8.11
N ARG A 89 -4.44 -15.09 -8.21
CA ARG A 89 -4.68 -14.36 -9.47
C ARG A 89 -4.10 -12.94 -9.48
N ARG A 90 -3.22 -12.61 -8.53
CA ARG A 90 -2.56 -11.30 -8.52
C ARG A 90 -1.74 -11.12 -9.78
N VAL A 91 -1.59 -9.86 -10.18
CA VAL A 91 -0.66 -9.50 -11.25
C VAL A 91 0.75 -10.03 -10.96
N GLU A 92 1.43 -10.56 -11.97
CA GLU A 92 2.75 -11.20 -11.78
C GLU A 92 3.84 -10.22 -11.33
N TRP A 93 3.68 -8.93 -11.64
CA TRP A 93 4.62 -7.87 -11.28
C TRP A 93 4.45 -7.35 -9.84
N GLU A 94 3.49 -7.87 -9.07
CA GLU A 94 3.39 -7.58 -7.64
C GLU A 94 4.73 -7.91 -6.94
N ARG A 95 5.23 -6.97 -6.14
CA ARG A 95 6.51 -7.12 -5.45
C ARG A 95 6.35 -8.00 -4.22
N LYS A 96 7.19 -9.03 -4.15
CA LYS A 96 7.47 -9.76 -2.91
C LYS A 96 8.66 -9.10 -2.22
N LEU A 97 8.37 -8.35 -1.16
CA LEU A 97 9.41 -7.68 -0.37
C LEU A 97 10.17 -8.71 0.47
N SER A 98 11.49 -8.54 0.58
CA SER A 98 12.28 -9.23 1.60
C SER A 98 11.90 -8.76 3.01
N ASP A 99 12.21 -9.56 4.03
CA ASP A 99 11.98 -9.17 5.42
C ASP A 99 12.65 -7.85 5.79
N VAL A 100 13.81 -7.56 5.21
CA VAL A 100 14.55 -6.30 5.45
C VAL A 100 13.79 -5.12 4.85
N GLU A 101 13.36 -5.22 3.59
CA GLU A 101 12.57 -4.17 2.93
C GLU A 101 11.23 -3.96 3.64
N LEU A 102 10.53 -5.05 3.98
CA LEU A 102 9.25 -4.98 4.68
C LEU A 102 9.40 -4.30 6.03
N ARG A 103 10.38 -4.72 6.86
CA ARG A 103 10.68 -4.08 8.15
C ARG A 103 10.96 -2.59 8.01
N TYR A 104 11.69 -2.18 6.98
CA TYR A 104 11.94 -0.76 6.73
C TYR A 104 10.65 0.03 6.53
N PHE A 105 9.71 -0.46 5.70
CA PHE A 105 8.46 0.26 5.42
C PHE A 105 7.48 0.27 6.60
N ILE A 106 7.43 -0.80 7.40
CA ILE A 106 6.46 -0.92 8.50
C ILE A 106 6.97 -0.36 9.83
N HIS A 107 8.24 0.05 9.90
CA HIS A 107 8.82 0.66 11.09
C HIS A 107 8.46 2.15 11.16
N MET A 108 8.31 2.69 12.37
CA MET A 108 7.89 4.08 12.56
C MET A 108 8.86 5.10 11.97
N THR A 109 10.15 4.77 11.96
CA THR A 109 11.19 5.60 11.32
C THR A 109 10.98 5.79 9.82
N TYR A 110 10.08 5.06 9.16
CA TYR A 110 9.71 5.34 7.78
C TYR A 110 9.12 6.75 7.61
N ILE A 111 8.29 7.18 8.57
CA ILE A 111 7.63 8.50 8.57
C ILE A 111 8.18 9.45 9.63
N ASP A 112 8.93 8.92 10.61
CA ASP A 112 9.37 9.65 11.80
C ASP A 112 10.88 9.53 12.00
N ARG A 113 11.67 9.81 10.96
CA ARG A 113 13.14 9.79 11.07
C ARG A 113 13.68 10.83 12.05
N GLU A 114 12.99 11.95 12.16
CA GLU A 114 13.41 13.11 12.96
C GLU A 114 12.81 13.09 14.37
N GLY A 115 11.90 12.15 14.68
CA GLY A 115 11.31 12.00 16.02
C GLY A 115 10.18 12.98 16.33
N TRP A 116 9.61 13.64 15.33
CA TRP A 116 8.53 14.63 15.47
C TRP A 116 7.25 14.04 16.08
N LEU A 117 7.05 12.72 16.03
CA LEU A 117 5.91 12.09 16.70
C LEU A 117 6.00 12.18 18.24
N ASN A 118 7.21 12.17 18.80
CA ASN A 118 7.40 12.33 20.24
C ASN A 118 7.25 13.79 20.70
N GLU A 119 7.32 14.74 19.76
CA GLU A 119 7.19 16.18 20.01
C GLU A 119 5.74 16.68 19.88
N GLN A 120 4.78 15.78 19.62
CA GLN A 120 3.37 16.15 19.52
C GLN A 120 2.82 16.72 20.84
N PRO A 121 1.92 17.73 20.79
CA PRO A 121 1.30 18.27 21.99
C PRO A 121 0.58 17.18 22.80
N LYS A 122 0.92 17.08 24.09
CA LYS A 122 0.33 16.09 25.02
C LYS A 122 -1.19 16.25 25.20
N SER A 123 -1.75 17.41 24.87
CA SER A 123 -3.16 17.74 25.02
C SER A 123 -4.09 17.12 23.97
N ILE A 124 -3.57 16.44 22.94
CA ILE A 124 -4.40 15.73 21.95
C ILE A 124 -4.85 14.34 22.45
N TRP A 125 -4.22 13.80 23.51
CA TRP A 125 -4.47 12.43 23.98
C TRP A 125 -5.10 12.33 25.38
N SER A 126 -5.65 13.42 25.93
CA SER A 126 -6.20 13.44 27.31
C SER A 126 -7.58 12.76 27.47
N TYR A 127 -7.96 11.85 26.58
CA TYR A 127 -9.17 11.03 26.72
C TYR A 127 -8.87 9.56 26.40
N ARG A 128 -7.99 8.94 27.20
CA ARG A 128 -7.96 7.49 27.43
C ARG A 128 -7.67 7.20 28.88
#